data_AF-A0A2C9M798-F1
#
_entry.id   AF-A0A2C9M798-F1
#
_cell.length_a   1.000
_cell.length_b   1.000
_cell.length_c   1.000
_cell.angle_alpha   90.00
_cell.angle_beta   90.00
_cell.angle_gamma   90.00
#
_symmetry.space_group_name_H-M   'P 1'
#
loop_
_entity.id
_entity.type
_entity.pdbx_description
1 polymer ?
#
loop_
_entity_poly.entity_id
_entity_poly.type
_entity_poly.pdbx_seq_one_letter_code
_entity_poly.pdbx_strand_id
1 'polypeptide(L)'
;MIINQGGQVADPELLVFLRVATYDLETKKMVMVGSALVRVFNPGKKKGEGLLHVGGHQLRLHSGMPNTKGLSQMNSTDLDTNPVVPGCSLLIRLLPYSEDPVPAPSYPSGYYKSESSKPTVSENRLFATYEAEHKINPRSEKDMILRLQQFENVTNSGGSDIQLTNWLLEKLDIKKQGVTELAGDLVLNRCIRYRVKVGLKVEI
;
A
#
# COMPACT_ATOMS: atom_id res chain seq x y z
N MET A 1 -4.22 26.51 -6.05
CA MET A 1 -5.23 26.03 -5.06
C MET A 1 -4.84 26.62 -3.72
N ILE A 2 -5.69 27.45 -3.12
CA ILE A 2 -5.36 28.08 -1.83
C ILE A 2 -5.87 27.17 -0.72
N ILE A 3 -4.96 26.52 0.00
CA ILE A 3 -5.27 25.60 1.10
C ILE A 3 -5.41 26.42 2.39
N ASN A 4 -6.49 26.20 3.14
CA ASN A 4 -6.72 26.80 4.47
C ASN A 4 -6.74 28.35 4.51
N GLN A 5 -7.47 29.01 3.61
CA GLN A 5 -7.65 30.48 3.64
C GLN A 5 -8.14 31.02 4.99
N GLY A 6 -8.89 30.22 5.76
CA GLY A 6 -9.42 30.60 7.06
C GLY A 6 -8.44 30.45 8.23
N GLY A 7 -7.20 29.99 7.99
CA GLY A 7 -6.21 29.79 9.05
C GLY A 7 -6.65 28.81 10.14
N GLN A 8 -7.56 27.88 9.81
CA GLN A 8 -8.07 26.92 10.77
C GLN A 8 -6.94 26.00 11.23
N VAL A 9 -6.89 25.75 12.53
CA VAL A 9 -5.92 24.83 13.12
C VAL A 9 -6.29 23.42 12.66
N ALA A 10 -5.33 22.71 12.06
CA ALA A 10 -5.51 21.31 11.69
C ALA A 10 -5.69 20.46 12.95
N ASP A 11 -6.55 19.44 12.88
CA ASP A 11 -6.77 18.52 13.99
C ASP A 11 -5.46 17.79 14.34
N PRO A 12 -4.90 17.96 15.55
CA PRO A 12 -3.68 17.26 15.94
C PRO A 12 -3.86 15.75 16.07
N GLU A 13 -5.10 15.24 16.16
CA GLU A 13 -5.40 13.82 16.15
C GLU A 13 -5.66 13.27 14.74
N LEU A 14 -5.38 14.06 13.69
CA LEU A 14 -5.57 13.64 12.31
C LEU A 14 -4.78 12.37 12.00
N LEU A 15 -5.53 11.36 11.60
CA LEU A 15 -5.04 10.04 11.22
C LEU A 15 -5.36 9.79 9.75
N VAL A 16 -4.35 9.35 8.97
CA VAL A 16 -4.57 8.92 7.60
C VAL A 16 -4.65 7.40 7.59
N PHE A 17 -5.77 6.90 7.08
CA PHE A 17 -5.96 5.49 6.81
C PHE A 17 -5.70 5.20 5.34
N LEU A 18 -4.69 4.38 5.08
CA LEU A 18 -4.25 4.03 3.74
C LEU A 18 -4.56 2.57 3.47
N ARG A 19 -5.08 2.31 2.28
CA ARG A 19 -5.51 1.01 1.82
C ARG A 19 -4.85 0.73 0.47
N VAL A 20 -4.14 -0.38 0.38
CA VAL A 20 -3.44 -0.80 -0.85
C VAL A 20 -4.28 -1.85 -1.54
N ALA A 21 -4.91 -1.47 -2.64
CA ALA A 21 -5.64 -2.39 -3.51
C ALA A 21 -4.70 -2.95 -4.59
N THR A 22 -4.96 -4.18 -5.00
CA THR A 22 -4.40 -4.78 -6.21
C THR A 22 -5.50 -5.53 -6.96
N TYR A 23 -5.16 -6.03 -8.13
CA TYR A 23 -6.05 -6.89 -8.89
C TYR A 23 -5.51 -8.31 -8.86
N ASP A 24 -6.33 -9.24 -8.37
CA ASP A 24 -5.97 -10.65 -8.33
C ASP A 24 -6.18 -11.28 -9.71
N LEU A 25 -5.10 -11.80 -10.29
CA LEU A 25 -5.10 -12.44 -11.61
C LEU A 25 -5.87 -13.76 -11.63
N GLU A 26 -5.98 -14.46 -10.49
CA GLU A 26 -6.70 -15.74 -10.41
C GLU A 26 -8.21 -15.50 -10.32
N THR A 27 -8.65 -14.68 -9.35
CA THR A 27 -10.08 -14.44 -9.12
C THR A 27 -10.68 -13.36 -10.01
N LYS A 28 -9.84 -12.59 -10.73
CA LYS A 28 -10.26 -11.45 -11.58
C LYS A 28 -11.03 -10.38 -10.82
N LYS A 29 -10.72 -10.20 -9.54
CA LYS A 29 -11.35 -9.21 -8.68
C LYS A 29 -10.31 -8.27 -8.10
N MET A 30 -10.75 -7.04 -7.80
CA MET A 30 -9.98 -6.17 -6.94
C MET A 30 -9.94 -6.78 -5.54
N VAL A 31 -8.75 -6.84 -4.97
CA VAL A 31 -8.51 -7.33 -3.61
C VAL A 31 -7.63 -6.36 -2.85
N MET A 32 -7.77 -6.37 -1.54
CA MET A 32 -7.00 -5.52 -0.65
C MET A 32 -5.73 -6.24 -0.22
N VAL A 33 -4.56 -5.73 -0.62
CA VAL A 33 -3.26 -6.26 -0.16
C VAL A 33 -3.14 -6.07 1.34
N GLY A 34 -3.46 -4.86 1.81
CA GLY A 34 -3.46 -4.53 3.22
C GLY A 34 -3.66 -3.04 3.47
N SER A 35 -3.59 -2.68 4.74
CA SER A 35 -3.87 -1.35 5.24
C SER A 35 -2.74 -0.86 6.17
N ALA A 36 -2.62 0.45 6.29
CA ALA A 36 -1.72 1.11 7.23
C ALA A 36 -2.37 2.38 7.80
N LEU A 37 -1.97 2.74 9.02
CA LEU A 37 -2.38 3.97 9.69
C LEU A 37 -1.15 4.84 9.95
N VAL A 38 -1.29 6.14 9.71
CA VAL A 38 -0.23 7.11 9.98
C VAL A 38 -0.79 8.36 10.64
N ARG A 39 -0.17 8.76 11.75
CA ARG A 39 -0.46 10.05 12.39
C ARG A 39 0.17 11.16 11.58
N VAL A 40 -0.61 12.18 11.25
CA VAL A 40 -0.10 13.36 10.54
C VAL A 40 0.67 14.26 11.50
N PHE A 41 0.22 14.37 12.74
CA PHE A 41 0.84 15.20 13.75
C PHE A 41 1.35 14.33 14.91
N ASN A 42 2.50 14.74 15.47
CA ASN A 42 2.95 14.25 16.76
C ASN A 42 2.16 14.98 17.85
N PRO A 43 1.65 14.26 18.88
CA PRO A 43 0.91 14.89 19.96
C PRO A 43 1.82 15.87 20.72
N GLY A 44 1.31 17.08 20.96
CA GLY A 44 1.97 18.09 21.78
C GLY A 44 1.85 17.82 23.27
N LYS A 45 2.37 18.76 24.09
CA LYS A 45 2.26 18.65 25.56
C LYS A 45 0.85 18.95 26.06
N LYS A 46 0.06 19.71 25.29
CA LYS A 46 -1.34 20.02 25.60
C LYS A 46 -2.28 19.52 24.50
N LYS A 47 -3.52 19.22 24.89
CA LYS A 47 -4.59 18.88 23.94
C LYS A 47 -4.82 20.05 22.98
N GLY A 48 -4.79 19.80 21.67
CA GLY A 48 -4.86 20.86 20.65
C GLY A 48 -3.51 21.31 20.11
N GLU A 49 -2.40 20.90 20.72
CA GLU A 49 -1.05 21.13 20.20
C GLU A 49 -0.58 19.90 19.44
N GLY A 50 0.03 20.11 18.27
CA GLY A 50 0.67 19.04 17.51
C GLY A 50 1.61 19.63 16.47
N LEU A 51 2.76 18.99 16.29
CA LEU A 51 3.69 19.34 15.23
C LEU A 51 3.56 18.33 14.11
N LEU A 52 3.62 18.81 12.87
CA LEU A 52 3.61 17.94 11.71
C LEU A 52 4.70 16.88 11.86
N HIS A 53 4.34 15.62 11.63
CA HIS A 53 5.24 14.48 11.74
C HIS A 53 6.14 14.39 10.50
N VAL A 54 6.95 15.44 10.28
CA VAL A 54 7.80 15.61 9.10
C VAL A 54 8.83 14.50 9.01
N GLY A 55 9.02 13.95 7.80
CA GLY A 55 10.05 12.96 7.53
C GLY A 55 9.55 11.80 6.68
N GLY A 56 10.44 10.82 6.50
CA GLY A 56 10.17 9.55 5.83
C GLY A 56 9.67 8.50 6.81
N HIS A 57 8.57 7.85 6.44
CA HIS A 57 7.90 6.82 7.20
C HIS A 57 7.83 5.56 6.35
N GLN A 58 8.29 4.43 6.90
CA GLN A 58 8.00 3.12 6.32
C GLN A 58 7.06 2.38 7.25
N LEU A 59 5.89 2.06 6.71
CA LEU A 59 4.77 1.47 7.43
C LEU A 59 4.52 0.06 6.92
N ARG A 60 4.44 -0.89 7.84
CA ARG A 60 4.12 -2.28 7.50
C ARG A 60 2.64 -2.41 7.17
N LEU A 61 2.32 -3.17 6.11
CA LEU A 61 0.92 -3.43 5.76
C LEU A 61 0.36 -4.54 6.65
N HIS A 62 -0.88 -4.34 7.09
CA HIS A 62 -1.65 -5.31 7.86
C HIS A 62 -2.90 -5.72 7.07
N SER A 63 -3.26 -7.00 7.12
CA SER A 63 -4.45 -7.53 6.46
C SER A 63 -5.71 -7.06 7.17
N GLY A 64 -6.76 -6.72 6.43
CA GLY A 64 -8.05 -6.34 7.00
C GLY A 64 -8.21 -4.87 7.37
N MET A 65 -9.29 -4.63 8.12
CA MET A 65 -9.70 -3.32 8.62
C MET A 65 -9.24 -3.12 10.07
N PRO A 66 -9.02 -1.87 10.50
CA PRO A 66 -8.75 -1.56 11.90
C PRO A 66 -9.91 -2.01 12.79
N ASN A 67 -9.62 -2.62 13.94
CA ASN A 67 -10.63 -3.10 14.87
C ASN A 67 -11.16 -1.94 15.73
N THR A 68 -12.05 -1.12 15.15
CA THR A 68 -12.61 0.06 15.84
C THR A 68 -14.08 -0.10 16.16
N LYS A 69 -14.51 0.56 17.24
CA LYS A 69 -15.94 0.74 17.56
C LYS A 69 -16.63 1.78 16.66
N GLY A 70 -15.91 2.33 15.67
CA GLY A 70 -16.36 3.36 14.74
C GLY A 70 -15.18 4.17 14.17
N LEU A 71 -15.35 4.73 12.97
CA LEU A 71 -14.30 5.50 12.27
C LEU A 71 -13.79 6.72 13.08
N SER A 72 -14.65 7.33 13.90
CA SER A 72 -14.31 8.48 14.74
C SER A 72 -13.51 8.15 16.01
N GLN A 73 -13.34 6.86 16.33
CA GLN A 73 -12.59 6.39 17.49
C GLN A 73 -11.31 5.65 17.10
N MET A 74 -10.90 5.79 15.84
CA MET A 74 -9.70 5.13 15.32
C MET A 74 -8.43 5.79 15.88
N ASN A 75 -7.52 4.96 16.36
CA ASN A 75 -6.18 5.34 16.81
C ASN A 75 -5.13 4.67 15.91
N SER A 76 -3.88 5.12 16.03
CA SER A 76 -2.79 4.64 15.17
C SER A 76 -2.41 3.17 15.35
N THR A 77 -2.83 2.54 16.45
CA THR A 77 -2.46 1.17 16.86
C THR A 77 -3.57 0.15 16.57
N ASP A 78 -4.70 0.57 16.00
CA ASP A 78 -5.87 -0.29 15.77
C ASP A 78 -5.64 -1.37 14.69
N LEU A 79 -4.50 -1.33 13.99
CA LEU A 79 -4.05 -2.38 13.08
C LEU A 79 -2.98 -3.29 13.68
N ASP A 80 -2.42 -2.99 14.85
CA ASP A 80 -1.26 -3.72 15.40
C ASP A 80 -1.59 -5.17 15.76
N THR A 81 -2.88 -5.46 15.99
CA THR A 81 -3.37 -6.82 16.25
C THR A 81 -3.71 -7.60 14.99
N ASN A 82 -3.75 -6.93 13.83
CA ASN A 82 -4.08 -7.58 12.57
C ASN A 82 -2.87 -8.38 12.05
N PRO A 83 -3.09 -9.43 11.24
CA PRO A 83 -2.01 -10.15 10.61
C PRO A 83 -1.18 -9.24 9.70
N VAL A 84 0.13 -9.24 9.90
CA VAL A 84 1.08 -8.56 9.04
C VAL A 84 1.10 -9.22 7.66
N VAL A 85 1.11 -8.40 6.61
CA VAL A 85 1.30 -8.86 5.22
C VAL A 85 2.80 -9.04 4.97
N PRO A 86 3.28 -10.28 4.70
CA PRO A 86 4.71 -10.53 4.57
C PRO A 86 5.33 -9.79 3.39
N GLY A 87 6.46 -9.13 3.62
CA GLY A 87 7.25 -8.43 2.60
C GLY A 87 6.57 -7.18 2.03
N CYS A 88 5.53 -6.65 2.68
CA CYS A 88 4.81 -5.49 2.19
C CYS A 88 4.90 -4.31 3.17
N SER A 89 5.36 -3.16 2.66
CA SER A 89 5.40 -1.89 3.38
C SER A 89 5.10 -0.72 2.46
N LEU A 90 4.57 0.36 3.01
CA LEU A 90 4.37 1.64 2.33
C LEU A 90 5.46 2.63 2.73
N LEU A 91 5.95 3.38 1.75
CA LEU A 91 6.89 4.49 1.95
C LEU A 91 6.12 5.80 1.81
N ILE A 92 6.10 6.59 2.86
CA ILE A 92 5.34 7.85 2.92
C ILE A 92 6.28 8.94 3.39
N ARG A 93 6.20 10.11 2.78
CA ARG A 93 6.92 11.29 3.25
C ARG A 93 5.94 12.40 3.58
N LEU A 94 5.95 12.85 4.83
CA LEU A 94 5.20 14.01 5.28
C LEU A 94 6.14 15.21 5.25
N LEU A 95 5.70 16.29 4.59
CA LEU A 95 6.44 17.54 4.46
C LEU A 95 5.52 18.72 4.80
N PRO A 96 6.07 19.82 5.35
CA PRO A 96 5.37 21.09 5.35
C PRO A 96 4.99 21.49 3.93
N TYR A 97 3.95 22.29 3.80
CA TYR A 97 3.63 22.91 2.52
C TYR A 97 4.83 23.70 2.00
N SER A 98 5.14 23.52 0.71
CA SER A 98 6.15 24.27 -0.03
C SER A 98 5.57 24.61 -1.39
N GLU A 99 5.91 25.80 -1.91
CA GLU A 99 5.52 26.19 -3.27
C GLU A 99 6.20 25.30 -4.32
N ASP A 100 7.44 24.91 -4.05
CA ASP A 100 8.22 24.06 -4.93
C ASP A 100 8.05 22.56 -4.57
N PRO A 101 7.75 21.69 -5.54
CA PRO A 101 7.69 20.26 -5.30
C PRO A 101 9.05 19.71 -4.86
N VAL A 102 9.11 19.18 -3.64
CA VAL A 102 10.30 18.46 -3.17
C VAL A 102 10.29 17.04 -3.77
N PRO A 103 11.29 16.60 -4.56
CA PRO A 103 11.29 15.28 -5.16
C PRO A 103 11.42 14.18 -4.11
N ALA A 104 10.83 12.99 -4.36
CA ALA A 104 10.92 11.87 -3.44
C ALA A 104 12.37 11.36 -3.31
N PRO A 105 12.86 11.02 -2.10
CA PRO A 105 14.20 10.45 -1.93
C PRO A 105 14.26 9.05 -2.52
N SER A 106 15.43 8.66 -3.02
CA SER A 106 15.64 7.30 -3.51
C SER A 106 15.61 6.31 -2.33
N TYR A 107 15.08 5.10 -2.53
CA TYR A 107 15.07 4.07 -1.49
C TYR A 107 16.48 3.73 -0.94
N PRO A 108 17.53 3.61 -1.77
CA PRO A 108 18.90 3.31 -1.29
C PRO A 108 19.48 4.34 -0.32
N SER A 109 18.97 5.58 -0.32
CA SER A 109 19.40 6.62 0.64
C SER A 109 19.17 6.23 2.10
N GLY A 110 18.30 5.24 2.34
CA GLY A 110 17.92 4.82 3.69
C GLY A 110 16.93 5.75 4.38
N TYR A 111 16.42 6.77 3.67
CA TYR A 111 15.51 7.78 4.19
C TYR A 111 14.24 7.20 4.85
N TYR A 112 13.79 6.03 4.40
CA TYR A 112 12.57 5.40 4.89
C TYR A 112 12.82 4.22 5.84
N LYS A 113 14.05 3.96 6.31
CA LYS A 113 14.31 2.75 7.11
C LYS A 113 13.62 2.82 8.48
N SER A 114 12.65 1.93 8.74
CA SER A 114 12.09 1.70 10.08
C SER A 114 12.36 0.27 10.56
N GLU A 115 12.74 0.11 11.83
CA GLU A 115 13.02 -1.22 12.40
C GLU A 115 11.75 -2.10 12.39
N SER A 116 10.57 -1.49 12.60
CA SER A 116 9.28 -2.20 12.55
C SER A 116 8.93 -2.77 11.17
N SER A 117 9.44 -2.17 10.10
CA SER A 117 9.20 -2.62 8.72
C SER A 117 10.40 -3.37 8.12
N LYS A 118 11.39 -3.71 8.93
CA LYS A 118 12.54 -4.47 8.48
C LYS A 118 12.10 -5.89 8.06
N PRO A 119 12.49 -6.34 6.86
CA PRO A 119 12.20 -7.69 6.43
C PRO A 119 12.86 -8.73 7.34
N THR A 120 12.09 -9.74 7.70
CA THR A 120 12.57 -10.95 8.37
C THR A 120 13.44 -11.78 7.43
N VAL A 121 14.17 -12.75 7.98
CA VAL A 121 14.97 -13.71 7.18
C VAL A 121 14.09 -14.46 6.18
N SER A 122 12.87 -14.82 6.56
CA SER A 122 11.91 -15.50 5.69
C SER A 122 11.44 -14.60 4.54
N GLU A 123 11.18 -13.32 4.81
CA GLU A 123 10.78 -12.35 3.78
C GLU A 123 11.93 -12.07 2.80
N ASN A 124 13.17 -11.99 3.27
CA ASN A 124 14.33 -11.88 2.39
C ASN A 124 14.47 -13.09 1.45
N ARG A 125 14.21 -14.30 1.94
CA ARG A 125 14.18 -15.51 1.09
C ARG A 125 13.05 -15.49 0.06
N LEU A 126 11.91 -14.93 0.44
CA LEU A 126 10.77 -14.72 -0.45
C LEU A 126 11.13 -13.72 -1.57
N PHE A 127 11.75 -12.60 -1.24
CA PHE A 127 12.17 -11.61 -2.23
C PHE A 127 13.18 -12.20 -3.22
N ALA A 128 14.23 -12.87 -2.73
CA ALA A 128 15.23 -13.51 -3.59
C ALA A 128 14.60 -14.54 -4.55
N THR A 129 13.52 -15.19 -4.11
CA THR A 129 12.73 -16.12 -4.92
C THR A 129 12.00 -15.43 -6.07
N TYR A 130 11.29 -14.33 -5.79
CA TYR A 130 10.62 -13.53 -6.83
C TYR A 130 11.62 -12.87 -7.77
N GLU A 131 12.76 -12.44 -7.26
CA GLU A 131 13.84 -11.86 -8.06
C GLU A 131 14.45 -12.90 -9.01
N ALA A 132 14.59 -14.15 -8.60
CA ALA A 132 15.02 -15.23 -9.51
C ALA A 132 13.97 -15.53 -10.61
N GLU A 133 12.68 -15.32 -10.32
CA GLU A 133 11.56 -15.51 -11.26
C GLU A 133 11.24 -14.25 -12.11
N HIS A 134 12.04 -13.18 -12.01
CA HIS A 134 11.79 -11.87 -12.64
C HIS A 134 11.51 -11.90 -14.15
N LYS A 135 11.87 -12.97 -14.85
CA LYS A 135 11.64 -13.13 -16.29
C LYS A 135 10.16 -13.25 -16.67
N ILE A 136 9.28 -13.63 -15.73
CA ILE A 136 7.86 -13.94 -16.00
C ILE A 136 6.92 -12.79 -15.57
N ASN A 137 7.38 -11.90 -14.70
CA ASN A 137 6.56 -10.82 -14.16
C ASN A 137 6.58 -9.55 -15.03
N PRO A 138 5.48 -8.76 -15.05
CA PRO A 138 5.43 -7.49 -15.79
C PRO A 138 6.53 -6.55 -15.30
N ARG A 139 7.21 -5.86 -16.22
CA ARG A 139 8.37 -5.02 -15.88
C ARG A 139 7.99 -3.56 -15.61
N SER A 140 6.83 -3.14 -16.11
CA SER A 140 6.30 -1.80 -15.95
C SER A 140 4.82 -1.83 -15.57
N GLU A 141 4.34 -0.72 -15.01
CA GLU A 141 2.90 -0.50 -14.79
C GLU A 141 2.12 -0.66 -16.10
N LYS A 142 2.68 -0.17 -17.21
CA LYS A 142 2.11 -0.34 -18.54
C LYS A 142 1.93 -1.81 -18.92
N ASP A 143 2.95 -2.64 -18.71
CA ASP A 143 2.85 -4.08 -18.98
C ASP A 143 1.76 -4.74 -18.14
N MET A 144 1.60 -4.30 -16.90
CA MET A 144 0.55 -4.80 -16.02
C MET A 144 -0.84 -4.37 -16.52
N ILE A 145 -1.04 -3.10 -16.88
CA ILE A 145 -2.32 -2.60 -17.41
C ILE A 145 -2.70 -3.34 -18.69
N LEU A 146 -1.77 -3.51 -19.62
CA LEU A 146 -2.00 -4.24 -20.87
C LEU A 146 -2.38 -5.70 -20.59
N ARG A 147 -1.66 -6.35 -19.68
CA ARG A 147 -1.95 -7.73 -19.27
C ARG A 147 -3.35 -7.83 -18.65
N LEU A 148 -3.76 -6.87 -17.83
CA LEU A 148 -5.11 -6.79 -17.27
C LEU A 148 -6.18 -6.63 -18.36
N GLN A 149 -5.98 -5.72 -19.31
CA GLN A 149 -6.91 -5.52 -20.44
C GLN A 149 -7.05 -6.79 -21.30
N GLN A 150 -5.94 -7.50 -21.55
CA GLN A 150 -5.94 -8.78 -22.25
C GLN A 150 -6.72 -9.85 -21.46
N PHE A 151 -6.50 -9.95 -20.15
CA PHE A 151 -7.21 -10.92 -19.29
C PHE A 151 -8.72 -10.67 -19.19
N GLU A 152 -9.15 -9.42 -19.37
CA GLU A 152 -10.55 -9.00 -19.36
C GLU A 152 -11.19 -8.95 -20.76
N ASN A 153 -10.45 -9.35 -21.80
CA ASN A 153 -10.90 -9.31 -23.20
C ASN A 153 -11.44 -7.92 -23.60
N VAL A 154 -10.79 -6.85 -23.14
CA VAL A 154 -11.18 -5.48 -23.51
C VAL A 154 -10.99 -5.31 -25.02
N THR A 155 -12.07 -4.98 -25.73
CA THR A 155 -12.12 -4.95 -27.20
C THR A 155 -11.13 -3.98 -27.84
N ASN A 156 -10.71 -2.94 -27.09
CA ASN A 156 -9.71 -1.96 -27.48
C ASN A 156 -8.51 -1.98 -26.53
N SER A 157 -7.93 -3.17 -26.28
CA SER A 157 -6.72 -3.30 -25.45
C SER A 157 -5.55 -2.54 -26.07
N GLY A 158 -4.77 -1.83 -25.25
CA GLY A 158 -3.70 -0.94 -25.71
C GLY A 158 -4.11 0.52 -25.70
N GLY A 159 -3.28 1.36 -26.34
CA GLY A 159 -3.48 2.80 -26.41
C GLY A 159 -2.27 3.61 -25.97
N SER A 160 -2.44 4.92 -25.96
CA SER A 160 -1.46 5.84 -25.37
C SER A 160 -1.39 5.68 -23.85
N ASP A 161 -0.29 6.11 -23.24
CA ASP A 161 -0.11 6.02 -21.78
C ASP A 161 -1.23 6.73 -21.00
N ILE A 162 -1.79 7.80 -21.58
CA ILE A 162 -2.94 8.53 -21.04
C ILE A 162 -4.19 7.65 -21.03
N GLN A 163 -4.46 6.91 -22.11
CA GLN A 163 -5.63 6.03 -22.20
C GLN A 163 -5.53 4.88 -21.20
N LEU A 164 -4.34 4.29 -21.06
CA LEU A 164 -4.08 3.21 -20.11
C LEU A 164 -4.23 3.70 -18.66
N THR A 165 -3.71 4.88 -18.35
CA THR A 165 -3.82 5.49 -17.02
C THR A 165 -5.26 5.84 -16.69
N ASN A 166 -5.99 6.45 -17.62
CA ASN A 166 -7.40 6.78 -17.42
C ASN A 166 -8.26 5.53 -17.22
N TRP A 167 -8.03 4.49 -18.02
CA TRP A 167 -8.71 3.20 -17.84
C TRP A 167 -8.46 2.60 -16.45
N LEU A 168 -7.20 2.64 -15.97
CA LEU A 168 -6.87 2.17 -14.63
C LEU A 168 -7.54 3.03 -13.55
N LEU A 169 -7.50 4.37 -13.67
CA LEU A 169 -8.13 5.28 -12.71
C LEU A 169 -9.64 5.08 -12.64
N GLU A 170 -10.33 4.91 -13.77
CA GLU A 170 -11.76 4.62 -13.78
C GLU A 170 -12.07 3.28 -13.12
N LYS A 171 -11.21 2.29 -13.33
CA LYS A 171 -11.33 0.98 -12.69
C LYS A 171 -11.07 1.05 -11.19
N LEU A 172 -10.14 1.89 -10.72
CA LEU A 172 -9.83 2.08 -9.30
C LEU A 172 -10.78 3.04 -8.58
N ASP A 173 -11.65 3.75 -9.31
CA ASP A 173 -12.58 4.71 -8.73
C ASP A 173 -13.66 4.02 -7.89
N ILE A 174 -13.47 4.09 -6.57
CA ILE A 174 -14.36 3.53 -5.54
C ILE A 174 -15.80 4.04 -5.69
N LYS A 175 -16.01 5.26 -6.22
CA LYS A 175 -17.36 5.80 -6.45
C LYS A 175 -18.07 5.13 -7.61
N LYS A 176 -17.33 4.68 -8.64
CA LYS A 176 -17.85 3.97 -9.81
C LYS A 176 -17.99 2.47 -9.59
N GLN A 177 -17.16 1.88 -8.73
CA GLN A 177 -17.26 0.46 -8.38
C GLN A 177 -18.53 0.11 -7.57
N GLY A 178 -19.21 1.12 -7.01
CA GLY A 178 -20.41 0.93 -6.21
C GLY A 178 -20.14 0.23 -4.89
N VAL A 179 -21.11 0.27 -3.97
CA VAL A 179 -21.09 -0.41 -2.66
C VAL A 179 -21.12 -1.94 -2.80
N THR A 180 -21.04 -2.48 -4.02
CA THR A 180 -21.63 -3.78 -4.36
C THR A 180 -20.78 -4.98 -3.92
N GLU A 181 -19.47 -4.84 -3.75
CA GLU A 181 -18.65 -5.80 -2.99
C GLU A 181 -17.44 -5.02 -2.44
N LEU A 182 -17.35 -4.85 -1.12
CA LEU A 182 -16.09 -4.41 -0.50
C LEU A 182 -15.00 -5.37 -0.96
N ALA A 183 -13.99 -4.86 -1.69
CA ALA A 183 -12.86 -5.66 -2.14
C ALA A 183 -12.34 -6.48 -0.95
N GLY A 184 -12.45 -7.80 -1.07
CA GLY A 184 -12.05 -8.72 -0.01
C GLY A 184 -10.55 -8.62 0.24
N ASP A 185 -10.13 -8.96 1.46
CA ASP A 185 -8.70 -9.03 1.76
C ASP A 185 -8.04 -10.14 0.94
N LEU A 186 -6.81 -9.86 0.52
CA LEU A 186 -5.96 -10.82 -0.16
C LEU A 186 -5.78 -12.06 0.74
N VAL A 187 -6.10 -13.23 0.21
CA VAL A 187 -5.94 -14.49 0.93
C VAL A 187 -4.44 -14.81 0.98
N LEU A 188 -3.77 -14.40 2.07
CA LEU A 188 -2.32 -14.51 2.22
C LEU A 188 -1.79 -15.94 2.02
N ASN A 189 -2.58 -16.96 2.37
CA ASN A 189 -2.22 -18.37 2.16
C ASN A 189 -2.03 -18.73 0.69
N ARG A 190 -2.72 -18.05 -0.24
CA ARG A 190 -2.54 -18.24 -1.69
C ARG A 190 -1.25 -17.60 -2.21
N CYS A 191 -0.70 -16.64 -1.48
CA CYS A 191 0.55 -15.98 -1.83
C CYS A 191 1.78 -16.83 -1.44
N ILE A 192 1.60 -17.90 -0.67
CA ILE A 192 2.68 -18.80 -0.26
C ILE A 192 2.78 -19.96 -1.25
N ARG A 193 3.84 -19.98 -2.07
CA ARG A 193 4.20 -21.15 -2.88
C ARG A 193 5.21 -22.00 -2.11
N TYR A 194 4.78 -23.14 -1.59
CA TYR A 194 5.70 -24.09 -0.98
C TYR A 194 6.62 -24.69 -2.05
N ARG A 195 7.91 -24.36 -1.99
CA ARG A 195 8.92 -24.91 -2.91
C ARG A 195 9.45 -26.22 -2.35
N VAL A 196 8.83 -27.33 -2.78
CA VAL A 196 9.22 -28.70 -2.43
C VAL A 196 10.74 -28.92 -2.56
N LYS A 197 11.37 -28.42 -3.64
CA LYS A 197 12.81 -28.55 -3.89
C LYS A 197 13.73 -27.86 -2.86
N VAL A 198 13.21 -26.90 -2.10
CA VAL A 198 13.96 -26.16 -1.07
C VAL A 198 13.62 -26.69 0.33
N GLY A 199 12.36 -27.07 0.56
CA GLY A 199 11.87 -27.54 1.87
C GLY A 199 12.14 -29.02 2.17
N LEU A 200 12.28 -29.87 1.15
CA LEU A 200 12.62 -31.28 1.31
C LEU A 200 14.08 -31.51 0.90
N LYS A 201 15.00 -31.32 1.86
CA LYS A 201 16.27 -32.04 1.84
C LYS A 201 16.04 -33.37 2.55
N VAL A 202 15.67 -34.39 1.78
CA VAL A 202 15.78 -35.77 2.28
C VAL A 202 17.25 -36.14 2.08
N GLU A 203 18.03 -36.15 3.17
CA GLU A 203 19.30 -36.86 3.18
C GLU A 203 18.97 -38.35 3.35
N ILE A 204 19.37 -39.16 2.38
CA ILE A 204 19.33 -40.64 2.44
C ILE A 204 20.70 -41.11 2.91
#